data_AF-A0AAW0XQD0-F1
#
_entry.id   AF-A0AAW0XQD0-F1
#
_cell.length_a   1.000
_cell.length_b   1.000
_cell.length_c   1.000
_cell.angle_alpha   90.00
_cell.angle_beta   90.00
_cell.angle_gamma   90.00
#
_symmetry.space_group_name_H-M   'P 1'
#
loop_
_entity.id
_entity.type
_entity.pdbx_description
1 polymer ?
#
loop_
_entity_poly.entity_id
_entity_poly.type
_entity_poly.pdbx_seq_one_letter_code
_entity_poly.pdbx_strand_id
1 'polypeptide(L)'
;MLTMRALRVEKFIPFWAEELDSTTTPYEVGRGYKVKLNKEYFIGKFALMRQSSQGLKKRLVHLTLDDSFDPDEDVWPWGGEPIFRNNLYVGNTTSTAMCDKAEVVENFYGVYILYCINPKFRGRTYIGFTTDPNRRIKQHNKGQKAGGAFRTSNKGPWEMVLIVHGFPNDISALRAGMEPPVHMPIAYGPVKPSKVKNSEETIDVLQQDDAMCLICKGLVKQSDIMRCLSSSCPLIAHIRCLASHMLQRELPGTILPLEGSCPSCGITMLWGDLVRLKRGCYQLTEDVKDEHWAEALSQIT
;
A
#
# COMPACT_ATOMS: atom_id res chain seq x y z
N MET A 1 -2.19 -20.90 -4.18
CA MET A 1 -1.40 -20.96 -5.43
C MET A 1 -1.37 -19.60 -6.16
N LEU A 2 -2.42 -18.77 -6.07
CA LEU A 2 -2.51 -17.44 -6.70
C LEU A 2 -1.50 -16.40 -6.18
N THR A 3 -1.13 -16.44 -4.91
CA THR A 3 -0.23 -15.46 -4.27
C THR A 3 1.16 -15.39 -4.92
N MET A 4 1.74 -16.54 -5.32
CA MET A 4 3.04 -16.52 -6.01
C MET A 4 2.96 -15.92 -7.42
N ARG A 5 1.82 -16.06 -8.11
CA ARG A 5 1.60 -15.49 -9.45
C ARG A 5 1.56 -13.97 -9.37
N ALA A 6 0.83 -13.41 -8.41
CA ALA A 6 0.78 -11.96 -8.19
C ALA A 6 2.16 -11.36 -7.91
N LEU A 7 2.89 -11.94 -6.96
CA LEU A 7 4.22 -11.46 -6.60
C LEU A 7 5.20 -11.48 -7.77
N ARG A 8 5.19 -12.53 -8.60
CA ARG A 8 6.08 -12.59 -9.77
C ARG A 8 5.70 -11.55 -10.83
N VAL A 9 4.41 -11.35 -11.09
CA VAL A 9 3.91 -10.39 -12.08
C VAL A 9 4.28 -8.97 -11.65
N GLU A 10 4.05 -8.62 -10.38
CA GLU A 10 4.45 -7.33 -9.80
C GLU A 10 5.96 -7.07 -9.89
N LYS A 11 6.78 -8.09 -9.61
CA LYS A 11 8.25 -8.00 -9.71
C LYS A 11 8.78 -8.14 -11.13
N PHE A 12 7.89 -8.24 -12.13
CA PHE A 12 8.22 -8.43 -13.53
C PHE A 12 9.12 -9.66 -13.75
N ILE A 13 8.83 -10.74 -13.03
CA ILE A 13 9.52 -12.02 -13.10
C ILE A 13 8.78 -12.92 -14.09
N PRO A 14 9.34 -13.09 -15.31
CA PRO A 14 8.71 -13.94 -16.32
C PRO A 14 8.82 -15.41 -15.91
N PHE A 15 7.78 -16.17 -16.23
CA PHE A 15 7.61 -17.58 -15.95
C PHE A 15 7.64 -18.37 -17.26
N TRP A 16 8.21 -19.58 -17.20
CA TRP A 16 8.27 -20.46 -18.35
C TRP A 16 6.86 -20.94 -18.74
N ALA A 17 6.58 -21.04 -20.03
CA ALA A 17 5.28 -21.32 -20.65
C ALA A 17 4.25 -20.17 -20.62
N GLU A 18 4.49 -19.08 -19.87
CA GLU A 18 3.61 -17.89 -19.89
C GLU A 18 4.28 -16.73 -20.63
N GLU A 19 5.33 -16.13 -20.07
CA GLU A 19 6.08 -15.05 -20.74
C GLU A 19 7.39 -15.52 -21.39
N LEU A 20 7.87 -16.71 -21.01
CA LEU A 20 9.08 -17.32 -21.54
C LEU A 20 8.77 -18.66 -22.18
N ASP A 21 9.08 -18.79 -23.46
CA ASP A 21 8.93 -20.02 -24.22
C ASP A 21 10.09 -20.17 -25.21
N SER A 22 10.00 -21.17 -26.10
CA SER A 22 10.98 -21.38 -27.17
C SER A 22 10.97 -20.27 -28.23
N THR A 23 9.99 -19.37 -28.21
CA THR A 23 9.81 -18.30 -29.20
C THR A 23 10.17 -16.91 -28.68
N THR A 24 10.63 -16.82 -27.43
CA THR A 24 10.86 -15.55 -26.74
C THR A 24 12.27 -15.45 -26.21
N THR A 25 12.91 -14.32 -26.50
CA THR A 25 14.30 -14.06 -26.16
C THR A 25 14.45 -13.34 -24.81
N PRO A 26 15.59 -13.48 -24.12
CA PRO A 26 15.87 -12.71 -22.91
C PRO A 26 15.79 -11.20 -23.11
N TYR A 27 16.01 -10.67 -24.31
CA TYR A 27 15.88 -9.23 -24.56
C TYR A 27 14.43 -8.78 -24.63
N GLU A 28 13.54 -9.58 -25.22
CA GLU A 28 12.12 -9.26 -25.35
C GLU A 28 11.42 -9.24 -23.97
N VAL A 29 11.83 -10.09 -23.03
CA VAL A 29 11.30 -10.09 -21.65
C VAL A 29 12.08 -9.20 -20.67
N GLY A 30 12.95 -8.32 -21.15
CA GLY A 30 13.70 -7.39 -20.29
C GLY A 30 14.73 -8.06 -19.36
N ARG A 31 15.20 -9.27 -19.72
CA ARG A 31 16.23 -10.04 -18.99
C ARG A 31 17.61 -10.03 -19.66
N GLY A 32 17.84 -9.12 -20.61
CA GLY A 32 19.11 -8.98 -21.32
C GLY A 32 20.35 -8.84 -20.45
N TYR A 33 20.23 -8.16 -19.32
CA TYR A 33 21.34 -7.96 -18.37
C TYR A 33 21.90 -9.26 -17.77
N LYS A 34 21.12 -10.36 -17.83
CA LYS A 34 21.57 -11.70 -17.39
C LYS A 34 22.39 -12.41 -18.46
N VAL A 35 22.34 -11.98 -19.73
CA VAL A 35 23.10 -12.58 -20.83
C VAL A 35 24.56 -12.12 -20.76
N LYS A 36 25.49 -13.07 -20.77
CA LYS A 36 26.94 -12.80 -20.71
C LYS A 36 27.57 -12.96 -22.09
N LEU A 37 27.44 -11.93 -22.94
CA LEU A 37 28.00 -11.95 -24.30
C LEU A 37 29.53 -12.12 -24.34
N ASN A 38 30.23 -11.74 -23.26
CA ASN A 38 31.69 -11.89 -23.14
C ASN A 38 32.12 -13.35 -22.93
N LYS A 39 31.20 -14.26 -22.58
CA LYS A 39 31.50 -15.69 -22.55
C LYS A 39 31.85 -16.15 -23.95
N GLU A 40 32.91 -16.94 -24.10
CA GLU A 40 33.42 -17.39 -25.40
C GLU A 40 32.31 -17.98 -26.29
N TYR A 41 31.56 -18.96 -25.78
CA TYR A 41 30.43 -19.58 -26.48
C TYR A 41 29.26 -19.96 -25.56
N PHE A 42 28.05 -19.84 -26.09
CA PHE A 42 26.82 -20.45 -25.56
C PHE A 42 25.77 -20.54 -26.67
N ILE A 43 24.82 -21.49 -26.53
CA ILE A 43 23.72 -21.68 -27.48
C ILE A 43 22.88 -20.39 -27.55
N GLY A 44 22.74 -19.82 -28.75
CA GLY A 44 22.00 -18.57 -28.97
C GLY A 44 22.83 -17.29 -28.88
N LYS A 45 24.15 -17.34 -28.63
CA LYS A 45 25.01 -16.14 -28.57
C LYS A 45 24.93 -15.28 -29.82
N PHE A 46 25.15 -15.87 -31.00
CA PHE A 46 25.10 -15.14 -32.27
C PHE A 46 23.69 -14.62 -32.61
N ALA A 47 22.65 -15.36 -32.23
CA ALA A 47 21.27 -14.93 -32.41
C ALA A 47 20.97 -13.67 -31.56
N LEU A 48 21.39 -13.66 -30.30
CA LEU A 48 21.24 -12.49 -29.43
C LEU A 48 22.11 -11.31 -29.90
N MET A 49 23.34 -11.54 -30.36
CA MET A 49 24.15 -10.46 -30.93
C MET A 49 23.47 -9.80 -32.14
N ARG A 50 22.89 -10.60 -33.04
CA ARG A 50 22.13 -10.11 -34.19
C ARG A 50 20.87 -9.36 -33.78
N GLN A 51 20.11 -9.90 -32.83
CA GLN A 51 18.91 -9.23 -32.31
C GLN A 51 19.26 -7.89 -31.66
N SER A 52 20.39 -7.81 -30.96
CA SER A 52 20.86 -6.58 -30.33
C SER A 52 21.20 -5.49 -31.34
N SER A 53 21.68 -5.83 -32.54
CA SER A 53 21.96 -4.83 -33.58
C SER A 53 20.73 -4.44 -34.40
N GLN A 54 19.80 -5.38 -34.62
CA GLN A 54 18.57 -5.16 -35.40
C GLN A 54 17.44 -4.52 -34.60
N GLY A 55 17.49 -4.58 -33.26
CA GLY A 55 16.42 -4.12 -32.39
C GLY A 55 15.35 -5.18 -32.13
N LEU A 56 14.47 -4.89 -31.16
CA LEU A 56 13.40 -5.80 -30.74
C LEU A 56 12.13 -5.58 -31.55
N LYS A 57 11.49 -6.67 -31.97
CA LYS A 57 10.19 -6.64 -32.68
C LYS A 57 8.99 -6.80 -31.75
N LYS A 58 9.19 -7.42 -30.58
CA LYS A 58 8.20 -7.51 -29.49
C LYS A 58 8.86 -7.21 -28.15
N ARG A 59 8.07 -6.85 -27.14
CA ARG A 59 8.56 -6.62 -25.77
C ARG A 59 7.46 -6.97 -24.78
N LEU A 60 7.82 -7.67 -23.71
CA LEU A 60 6.94 -7.87 -22.57
C LEU A 60 6.71 -6.52 -21.89
N VAL A 61 5.44 -6.19 -21.63
CA VAL A 61 5.04 -4.96 -20.94
C VAL A 61 4.06 -5.30 -19.83
N HIS A 62 3.97 -4.43 -18.83
CA HIS A 62 2.94 -4.52 -17.80
C HIS A 62 1.84 -3.53 -18.18
N LEU A 63 0.60 -4.01 -18.25
CA LEU A 63 -0.59 -3.19 -18.41
C LEU A 63 -1.38 -3.23 -17.11
N THR A 64 -1.89 -2.10 -16.68
CA THR A 64 -2.76 -2.00 -15.51
C THR A 64 -4.16 -1.71 -16.03
N LEU A 65 -5.14 -2.46 -15.54
CA LEU A 65 -6.55 -2.15 -15.77
C LEU A 65 -6.86 -0.84 -15.05
N ASP A 66 -7.68 0.00 -15.68
CA ASP A 66 -8.04 1.29 -15.10
C ASP A 66 -9.07 1.13 -13.98
N ASP A 67 -9.39 2.25 -13.32
CA ASP A 67 -10.32 2.27 -12.19
C ASP A 67 -11.78 2.00 -12.60
N SER A 68 -12.08 1.88 -13.90
CA SER A 68 -13.43 1.55 -14.40
C SER A 68 -13.67 0.05 -14.54
N PHE A 69 -12.64 -0.78 -14.42
CA PHE A 69 -12.76 -2.23 -14.43
C PHE A 69 -13.40 -2.72 -13.12
N ASP A 70 -14.56 -3.37 -13.25
CA ASP A 70 -15.27 -4.01 -12.14
C ASP A 70 -14.84 -5.49 -12.05
N PRO A 71 -14.14 -5.91 -10.99
CA PRO A 71 -13.66 -7.28 -10.86
C PRO A 71 -14.76 -8.34 -10.75
N ASP A 72 -15.99 -7.95 -10.37
CA ASP A 72 -17.12 -8.85 -10.19
C ASP A 72 -17.99 -8.97 -11.45
N GLU A 73 -17.99 -7.94 -12.31
CA GLU A 73 -18.83 -7.88 -13.52
C GLU A 73 -18.02 -8.03 -14.84
N ASP A 74 -16.77 -7.56 -14.89
CA ASP A 74 -15.97 -7.54 -16.12
C ASP A 74 -15.17 -8.83 -16.37
N VAL A 75 -14.90 -9.06 -17.66
CA VAL A 75 -14.11 -10.22 -18.10
C VAL A 75 -12.63 -10.00 -17.84
N TRP A 76 -12.08 -10.80 -16.94
CA TRP A 76 -10.66 -10.81 -16.62
C TRP A 76 -9.78 -11.30 -17.79
N PRO A 77 -8.68 -10.59 -18.10
CA PRO A 77 -7.74 -11.01 -19.15
C PRO A 77 -6.78 -12.08 -18.63
N TRP A 78 -7.21 -13.32 -18.48
CA TRP A 78 -6.42 -14.38 -17.82
C TRP A 78 -5.15 -14.79 -18.57
N GLY A 79 -5.10 -14.57 -19.88
CA GLY A 79 -3.97 -14.85 -20.77
C GLY A 79 -4.42 -15.31 -22.15
N GLY A 80 -3.79 -14.79 -23.20
CA GLY A 80 -4.08 -15.10 -24.59
C GLY A 80 -5.09 -14.16 -25.25
N GLU A 81 -5.73 -13.26 -24.50
CA GLU A 81 -6.64 -12.26 -25.04
C GLU A 81 -5.87 -11.23 -25.89
N PRO A 82 -6.42 -10.80 -27.04
CA PRO A 82 -5.78 -9.82 -27.91
C PRO A 82 -5.79 -8.41 -27.31
N ILE A 83 -4.67 -7.71 -27.45
CA ILE A 83 -4.50 -6.31 -27.04
C ILE A 83 -4.56 -5.45 -28.30
N PHE A 84 -5.43 -4.44 -28.26
CA PHE A 84 -5.57 -3.46 -29.34
C PHE A 84 -5.15 -2.07 -28.86
N ARG A 85 -4.48 -1.32 -29.72
CA ARG A 85 -4.17 0.10 -29.53
C ARG A 85 -4.61 0.87 -30.77
N ASN A 86 -5.48 1.86 -30.60
CA ASN A 86 -6.07 2.62 -31.72
C ASN A 86 -6.70 1.69 -32.78
N ASN A 87 -7.43 0.66 -32.32
CA ASN A 87 -8.05 -0.35 -33.16
C ASN A 87 -7.09 -1.23 -33.99
N LEU A 88 -5.78 -1.19 -33.69
CA LEU A 88 -4.78 -2.07 -34.30
C LEU A 88 -4.34 -3.12 -33.28
N TYR A 89 -4.27 -4.37 -33.71
CA TYR A 89 -3.74 -5.46 -32.90
C TYR A 89 -2.25 -5.24 -32.60
N VAL A 90 -1.86 -5.31 -31.32
CA VAL A 90 -0.49 -5.05 -30.86
C VAL A 90 0.12 -6.17 -30.03
N GLY A 91 -0.63 -7.24 -29.74
CA GLY A 91 -0.13 -8.42 -29.04
C GLY A 91 -1.22 -9.14 -28.28
N ASN A 92 -0.84 -10.05 -27.38
CA ASN A 92 -1.76 -10.74 -26.48
C ASN A 92 -1.30 -10.57 -25.03
N THR A 93 -2.25 -10.68 -24.11
CA THR A 93 -1.99 -10.87 -22.69
C THR A 93 -1.30 -12.22 -22.48
N THR A 94 -0.46 -12.32 -21.46
CA THR A 94 0.27 -13.57 -21.13
C THR A 94 -0.07 -14.06 -19.73
N SER A 95 -0.13 -13.15 -18.77
CA SER A 95 -0.48 -13.45 -17.39
C SER A 95 -1.07 -12.24 -16.72
N THR A 96 -2.01 -12.50 -15.83
CA THR A 96 -2.70 -11.49 -15.04
C THR A 96 -2.69 -11.88 -13.58
N ALA A 97 -2.64 -10.86 -12.73
CA ALA A 97 -2.77 -11.00 -11.30
C ALA A 97 -3.56 -9.83 -10.74
N MET A 98 -4.38 -10.13 -9.73
CA MET A 98 -4.99 -9.12 -8.90
C MET A 98 -3.95 -8.62 -7.90
N CYS A 99 -3.79 -7.30 -7.84
CA CYS A 99 -2.98 -6.62 -6.86
C CYS A 99 -3.91 -5.63 -6.17
N ASP A 100 -4.06 -5.74 -4.86
CA ASP A 100 -4.80 -4.74 -4.10
C ASP A 100 -4.15 -3.38 -4.37
N LYS A 101 -4.98 -2.35 -4.60
CA LYS A 101 -4.47 -1.01 -4.89
C LYS A 101 -3.45 -0.65 -3.82
N ALA A 102 -2.25 -0.26 -4.25
CA ALA A 102 -1.21 0.18 -3.34
C ALA A 102 -1.78 1.25 -2.40
N GLU A 103 -1.88 0.95 -1.11
CA GLU A 103 -2.39 1.90 -0.13
C GLU A 103 -1.57 3.18 -0.20
N VAL A 104 -2.25 4.28 -0.52
CA VAL A 104 -1.65 5.60 -0.47
C VAL A 104 -1.60 5.99 1.00
N VAL A 105 -0.43 5.86 1.59
CA VAL A 105 -0.21 6.28 2.98
C VAL A 105 0.28 7.73 2.96
N GLU A 106 -0.61 8.64 3.31
CA GLU A 106 -0.30 10.05 3.53
C GLU A 106 0.55 10.22 4.80
N ASN A 107 1.51 11.15 4.79
CA ASN A 107 2.42 11.40 5.91
C ASN A 107 3.12 10.12 6.40
N PHE A 108 3.67 9.35 5.46
CA PHE A 108 4.36 8.10 5.76
C PHE A 108 5.56 8.33 6.67
N TYR A 109 5.57 7.63 7.81
CA TYR A 109 6.70 7.51 8.72
C TYR A 109 6.97 6.03 8.93
N GLY A 110 8.13 5.55 8.48
CA GLY A 110 8.46 4.13 8.48
C GLY A 110 9.79 3.84 9.15
N VAL A 111 9.78 2.90 10.09
CA VAL A 111 10.98 2.24 10.62
C VAL A 111 11.17 0.95 9.87
N TYR A 112 12.36 0.73 9.30
CA TYR A 112 12.63 -0.43 8.45
C TYR A 112 13.84 -1.21 8.90
N ILE A 113 13.87 -2.49 8.51
CA ILE A 113 15.03 -3.35 8.60
C ILE A 113 15.54 -3.63 7.18
N LEU A 114 16.81 -3.32 6.95
CA LEU A 114 17.54 -3.77 5.78
C LEU A 114 18.27 -5.07 6.10
N TYR A 115 18.29 -5.97 5.12
CA TYR A 115 19.11 -7.17 5.11
C TYR A 115 20.11 -7.12 3.96
N CYS A 116 21.36 -7.49 4.23
CA CYS A 116 22.40 -7.53 3.22
C CYS A 116 22.38 -8.85 2.46
N ILE A 117 22.08 -8.78 1.16
CA ILE A 117 22.06 -9.94 0.26
C ILE A 117 23.42 -10.19 -0.41
N ASN A 118 24.42 -9.33 -0.16
CA ASN A 118 25.77 -9.56 -0.64
C ASN A 118 26.38 -10.80 0.04
N PRO A 119 26.83 -11.83 -0.69
CA PRO A 119 27.41 -13.04 -0.11
C PRO A 119 28.58 -12.77 0.85
N LYS A 120 29.39 -11.72 0.59
CA LYS A 120 30.52 -11.34 1.43
C LYS A 120 30.11 -10.75 2.79
N PHE A 121 28.90 -10.18 2.87
CA PHE A 121 28.38 -9.48 4.04
C PHE A 121 27.03 -10.02 4.50
N ARG A 122 26.74 -11.28 4.14
CA ARG A 122 25.46 -11.95 4.41
C ARG A 122 25.13 -11.95 5.90
N GLY A 123 23.86 -11.78 6.23
CA GLY A 123 23.39 -11.73 7.62
C GLY A 123 23.51 -10.36 8.28
N ARG A 124 24.14 -9.38 7.65
CA ARG A 124 24.16 -8.01 8.19
C ARG A 124 22.80 -7.36 8.06
N THR A 125 22.37 -6.73 9.14
CA THR A 125 21.15 -5.94 9.19
C THR A 125 21.46 -4.46 9.43
N TYR A 126 20.51 -3.60 9.06
CA TYR A 126 20.54 -2.18 9.39
C TYR A 126 19.13 -1.70 9.66
N ILE A 127 18.90 -1.09 10.83
CA ILE A 127 17.63 -0.49 11.18
C ILE A 127 17.72 1.00 10.89
N GLY A 128 16.68 1.56 10.27
CA GLY A 128 16.62 2.97 9.97
C GLY A 128 15.21 3.50 9.87
N PHE A 129 15.12 4.81 9.67
CA PHE A 129 13.87 5.54 9.51
C PHE A 129 13.81 6.26 8.16
N THR A 130 12.60 6.36 7.60
CA THR A 130 12.33 7.07 6.35
C THR A 130 10.89 7.54 6.23
N THR A 131 10.71 8.64 5.51
CA THR A 131 9.40 9.08 4.98
C THR A 131 9.17 8.64 3.54
N ASP A 132 10.17 8.00 2.91
CA ASP A 132 10.10 7.48 1.55
C ASP A 132 10.98 6.22 1.44
N PRO A 133 10.41 5.00 1.53
CA PRO A 133 11.17 3.76 1.52
C PRO A 133 11.84 3.49 0.17
N ASN A 134 11.17 3.83 -0.93
CA ASN A 134 11.65 3.60 -2.29
C ASN A 134 12.88 4.47 -2.62
N ARG A 135 12.89 5.73 -2.16
CA ARG A 135 14.08 6.58 -2.26
C ARG A 135 15.18 6.08 -1.32
N ARG A 136 14.84 5.76 -0.06
CA ARG A 136 15.84 5.41 0.96
C ARG A 136 16.61 4.14 0.61
N ILE A 137 15.94 3.09 0.11
CA ILE A 137 16.63 1.86 -0.31
C ILE A 137 17.61 2.11 -1.46
N LYS A 138 17.27 3.00 -2.40
CA LYS A 138 18.17 3.42 -3.48
C LYS A 138 19.39 4.16 -2.93
N GLN A 139 19.23 5.01 -1.91
CA GLN A 139 20.35 5.71 -1.27
C GLN A 139 21.31 4.73 -0.59
N HIS A 140 20.81 3.74 0.15
CA HIS A 140 21.65 2.71 0.77
C HIS A 140 22.45 1.90 -0.26
N ASN A 141 21.81 1.53 -1.37
CA ASN A 141 22.46 0.76 -2.44
C ASN A 141 23.43 1.57 -3.30
N LYS A 142 23.24 2.90 -3.42
CA LYS A 142 24.19 3.80 -4.09
C LYS A 142 25.37 4.23 -3.19
N GLY A 143 25.23 4.08 -1.88
CA GLY A 143 26.27 4.41 -0.90
C GLY A 143 26.22 5.84 -0.37
N GLN A 144 27.20 6.18 0.48
CA GLN A 144 27.17 7.40 1.31
C GLN A 144 27.08 8.70 0.50
N LYS A 145 27.74 8.76 -0.67
CA LYS A 145 27.69 9.94 -1.56
C LYS A 145 26.28 10.25 -2.07
N ALA A 146 25.37 9.28 -2.07
CA ALA A 146 23.97 9.46 -2.46
C ALA A 146 23.02 9.66 -1.25
N GLY A 147 23.57 9.88 -0.05
CA GLY A 147 22.79 10.01 1.20
C GLY A 147 22.50 8.68 1.91
N GLY A 148 23.14 7.59 1.50
CA GLY A 148 23.10 6.31 2.23
C GLY A 148 23.86 6.38 3.56
N ALA A 149 23.49 5.54 4.53
CA ALA A 149 24.22 5.48 5.79
C ALA A 149 25.67 4.97 5.59
N PHE A 150 26.62 5.51 6.36
CA PHE A 150 28.01 5.03 6.36
C PHE A 150 28.08 3.51 6.60
N ARG A 151 27.30 3.00 7.57
CA ARG A 151 27.27 1.58 7.91
C ARG A 151 26.85 0.67 6.75
N THR A 152 26.08 1.17 5.78
CA THR A 152 25.58 0.40 4.63
C THR A 152 26.40 0.60 3.35
N SER A 153 27.26 1.62 3.30
CA SER A 153 28.03 1.97 2.10
C SER A 153 28.97 0.85 1.65
N ASN A 154 29.08 0.62 0.34
CA ASN A 154 29.93 -0.40 -0.32
C ASN A 154 29.72 -1.86 0.16
N LYS A 155 28.61 -2.13 0.85
CA LYS A 155 28.28 -3.47 1.37
C LYS A 155 27.05 -4.08 0.73
N GLY A 156 26.32 -3.30 -0.07
CA GLY A 156 25.12 -3.76 -0.76
C GLY A 156 25.39 -4.89 -1.78
N PRO A 157 24.32 -5.45 -2.37
CA PRO A 157 22.97 -4.92 -2.31
C PRO A 157 22.29 -5.17 -0.96
N TRP A 158 21.44 -4.23 -0.58
CA TRP A 158 20.56 -4.24 0.57
C TRP A 158 19.13 -4.38 0.08
N GLU A 159 18.36 -5.17 0.82
CA GLU A 159 16.93 -5.36 0.62
C GLU A 159 16.20 -4.89 1.87
N MET A 160 15.09 -4.17 1.70
CA MET A 160 14.22 -3.78 2.80
C MET A 160 13.26 -4.93 3.07
N VAL A 161 13.53 -5.69 4.13
CA VAL A 161 12.82 -6.95 4.42
C VAL A 161 11.63 -6.75 5.35
N LEU A 162 11.61 -5.66 6.10
CA LEU A 162 10.51 -5.29 6.99
C LEU A 162 10.40 -3.77 7.03
N ILE A 163 9.17 -3.27 7.03
CA ILE A 163 8.87 -1.89 7.37
C ILE A 163 7.65 -1.84 8.30
N VAL A 164 7.78 -1.08 9.39
CA VAL A 164 6.70 -0.76 10.31
C VAL A 164 6.36 0.71 10.07
N HIS A 165 5.10 1.04 9.82
CA HIS A 165 4.66 2.40 9.53
C HIS A 165 3.33 2.72 10.22
N GLY A 166 2.79 3.91 10.00
CA GLY A 166 1.57 4.39 10.68
C GLY A 166 1.85 5.20 11.94
N PHE A 167 3.10 5.57 12.19
CA PHE A 167 3.47 6.47 13.27
C PHE A 167 2.89 7.87 13.02
N PRO A 168 2.34 8.57 14.03
CA PRO A 168 1.77 9.91 13.84
C PRO A 168 2.82 10.99 13.49
N ASN A 169 4.08 10.77 13.83
CA ASN A 169 5.21 11.65 13.52
C ASN A 169 6.57 10.93 13.69
N ASP A 170 7.65 11.59 13.28
CA ASP A 170 9.03 11.12 13.42
C ASP A 170 9.45 10.84 14.86
N ILE A 171 9.04 11.67 15.83
CA ILE A 171 9.34 11.47 17.25
C ILE A 171 8.80 10.13 17.75
N SER A 172 7.54 9.82 17.41
CA SER A 172 6.91 8.55 17.80
C SER A 172 7.55 7.35 17.13
N ALA A 173 8.00 7.47 15.88
CA ALA A 173 8.70 6.41 15.16
C ALA A 173 10.10 6.09 15.73
N LEU A 174 10.73 7.05 16.41
CA LEU A 174 12.09 6.92 16.93
C LEU A 174 12.15 6.52 18.42
N ARG A 175 11.02 6.34 19.10
CA ARG A 175 10.96 5.87 20.50
C ARG A 175 11.08 4.34 20.56
N ALA A 176 12.04 3.84 21.34
CA ALA A 176 12.22 2.41 21.57
C ALA A 176 11.18 1.88 22.58
N GLY A 177 10.64 0.68 22.32
CA GLY A 177 9.76 -0.04 23.26
C GLY A 177 8.25 0.05 22.99
N MET A 178 7.82 0.56 21.84
CA MET A 178 6.41 0.46 21.43
C MET A 178 6.21 -0.81 20.60
N GLU A 179 5.39 -1.73 21.08
CA GLU A 179 4.85 -2.78 20.22
C GLU A 179 3.85 -2.15 19.24
N PRO A 180 3.81 -2.59 17.97
CA PRO A 180 2.80 -2.14 17.04
C PRO A 180 1.41 -2.45 17.64
N PRO A 181 0.48 -1.48 17.68
CA PRO A 181 -0.87 -1.74 18.17
C PRO A 181 -1.50 -2.91 17.40
N VAL A 182 -2.26 -3.76 18.11
CA VAL A 182 -2.86 -4.99 17.55
C VAL A 182 -3.74 -4.73 16.31
N HIS A 183 -4.26 -3.50 16.18
CA HIS A 183 -5.08 -3.06 15.05
C HIS A 183 -4.28 -2.55 13.83
N MET A 184 -2.94 -2.59 13.85
CA MET A 184 -2.11 -2.23 12.71
C MET A 184 -2.14 -3.37 11.68
N PRO A 185 -2.80 -3.22 10.52
CA PRO A 185 -2.86 -4.28 9.54
C PRO A 185 -1.46 -4.57 8.99
N ILE A 186 -1.09 -5.85 8.94
CA ILE A 186 0.14 -6.27 8.28
C ILE A 186 -0.15 -6.31 6.78
N ALA A 187 0.23 -5.24 6.08
CA ALA A 187 0.13 -5.17 4.63
C ALA A 187 1.36 -5.80 3.96
N TYR A 188 1.13 -6.50 2.85
CA TYR A 188 2.18 -7.08 2.01
C TYR A 188 2.08 -6.48 0.61
N GLY A 189 3.10 -5.75 0.18
CA GLY A 189 3.09 -5.14 -1.15
C GLY A 189 3.92 -3.86 -1.23
N PRO A 190 3.95 -3.22 -2.42
CA PRO A 190 4.66 -1.96 -2.62
C PRO A 190 3.90 -0.77 -1.98
N VAL A 191 4.53 -0.09 -1.02
CA VAL A 191 3.98 1.15 -0.42
C VAL A 191 4.29 2.37 -1.30
N LYS A 192 3.27 3.19 -1.57
CA LYS A 192 3.41 4.49 -2.26
C LYS A 192 3.19 5.64 -1.27
N PRO A 193 4.26 6.31 -0.81
CA PRO A 193 4.11 7.49 0.04
C PRO A 193 3.60 8.68 -0.80
N SER A 194 2.57 9.38 -0.30
CA SER A 194 2.11 10.65 -0.87
C SER A 194 2.35 11.78 0.12
N LYS A 195 2.74 12.95 -0.40
CA LYS A 195 2.79 14.19 0.38
C LYS A 195 1.42 14.83 0.31
N VAL A 196 0.82 15.12 1.47
CA VAL A 196 -0.40 15.92 1.54
C VAL A 196 -0.07 17.29 0.95
N LYS A 197 -0.77 17.69 -0.11
CA LYS A 197 -0.85 19.11 -0.46
C LYS A 197 -1.69 19.73 0.65
N ASN A 198 -1.18 20.73 1.35
CA ASN A 198 -2.05 21.62 2.10
C ASN A 198 -3.00 22.26 1.07
N SER A 199 -4.15 21.65 0.84
CA SER A 199 -5.31 22.43 0.44
C SER A 199 -5.65 23.24 1.68
N GLU A 200 -5.08 24.45 1.75
CA GLU A 200 -5.82 25.59 2.29
C GLU A 200 -7.02 25.85 1.37
N GLU A 201 -7.86 24.85 1.14
CA GLU A 201 -9.22 25.10 0.74
C GLU A 201 -9.91 25.52 2.02
N THR A 202 -9.90 26.84 2.20
CA THR A 202 -10.90 27.57 2.94
C THR A 202 -12.23 26.85 2.77
N ILE A 203 -12.62 26.07 3.78
CA ILE A 203 -14.01 25.62 3.88
C ILE A 203 -14.78 26.92 4.01
N ASP A 204 -15.45 27.23 2.92
CA ASP A 204 -16.27 28.40 2.74
C ASP A 204 -17.26 28.48 3.91
N VAL A 205 -17.49 29.72 4.31
CA VAL A 205 -18.25 30.15 5.48
C VAL A 205 -19.66 29.53 5.46
N LEU A 206 -19.82 28.38 6.10
CA LEU A 206 -21.12 27.94 6.60
C LEU A 206 -21.21 28.39 8.06
N GLN A 207 -22.16 29.31 8.21
CA GLN A 207 -22.61 30.10 9.37
C GLN A 207 -22.32 29.50 10.75
N GLN A 208 -22.01 30.40 11.69
CA GLN A 208 -21.84 30.19 13.13
C GLN A 208 -23.10 29.61 13.79
N ASP A 209 -23.41 28.34 13.53
CA ASP A 209 -24.27 27.57 14.39
C ASP A 209 -23.38 26.81 15.38
N ASP A 210 -23.46 27.19 16.65
CA ASP A 210 -22.73 26.54 17.73
C ASP A 210 -23.13 25.05 17.81
N ALA A 211 -22.31 24.16 17.24
CA ALA A 211 -22.60 22.73 17.20
C ALA A 211 -22.64 22.15 18.62
N MET A 212 -23.74 21.50 18.98
CA MET A 212 -23.92 20.92 20.33
C MET A 212 -23.41 19.48 20.41
N CYS A 213 -22.68 19.18 21.49
CA CYS A 213 -22.24 17.84 21.81
C CYS A 213 -23.43 16.97 22.17
N LEU A 214 -23.62 15.86 21.47
CA LEU A 214 -24.72 14.93 21.75
C LEU A 214 -24.59 14.25 23.12
N ILE A 215 -23.37 14.16 23.66
CA ILE A 215 -23.05 13.50 24.94
C ILE A 215 -23.27 14.43 26.14
N CYS A 216 -22.58 15.57 26.18
CA CYS A 216 -22.65 16.49 27.34
C CYS A 216 -23.62 17.66 27.16
N LYS A 217 -24.23 17.81 25.98
CA LYS A 217 -25.13 18.91 25.60
C LYS A 217 -24.50 20.31 25.62
N GLY A 218 -23.18 20.41 25.76
CA GLY A 218 -22.44 21.66 25.67
C GLY A 218 -22.03 22.02 24.24
N LEU A 219 -21.69 23.29 24.01
CA LEU A 219 -21.19 23.78 22.72
C LEU A 219 -19.80 23.20 22.39
N VAL A 220 -19.59 22.82 21.13
CA VAL A 220 -18.34 22.21 20.64
C VAL A 220 -17.61 23.19 19.74
N LYS A 221 -16.37 23.51 20.09
CA LYS A 221 -15.49 24.29 19.19
C LYS A 221 -15.15 23.47 17.95
N GLN A 222 -15.01 24.12 16.80
CA GLN A 222 -14.69 23.44 15.53
C GLN A 222 -13.45 22.55 15.61
N SER A 223 -12.40 23.00 16.32
CA SER A 223 -11.18 22.23 16.57
C SER A 223 -11.40 20.95 17.38
N ASP A 224 -12.53 20.80 18.05
CA ASP A 224 -12.85 19.73 19.01
C ASP A 224 -13.99 18.81 18.56
N ILE A 225 -14.62 19.11 17.42
CA ILE A 225 -15.69 18.30 16.82
C ILE A 225 -15.16 16.91 16.40
N MET A 226 -15.83 15.87 16.86
CA MET A 226 -15.76 14.51 16.34
C MET A 226 -17.10 14.14 15.72
N ARG A 227 -17.07 13.40 14.61
CA ARG A 227 -18.25 12.87 13.91
C ARG A 227 -18.18 11.35 13.81
N CYS A 228 -19.33 10.71 13.63
CA CYS A 228 -19.40 9.29 13.30
C CYS A 228 -18.78 9.02 11.92
N LEU A 229 -18.38 7.76 11.68
CA LEU A 229 -17.91 7.30 10.36
C LEU A 229 -19.04 7.13 9.35
N SER A 230 -20.26 6.85 9.82
CA SER A 230 -21.46 6.79 8.98
C SER A 230 -21.90 8.22 8.62
N SER A 231 -22.06 8.48 7.32
CA SER A 231 -22.44 9.79 6.78
C SER A 231 -23.86 10.20 7.13
N SER A 232 -24.75 9.23 7.38
CA SER A 232 -26.15 9.48 7.78
C SER A 232 -26.32 9.72 9.28
N CYS A 233 -25.26 9.49 10.08
CA CYS A 233 -25.33 9.60 11.53
C CYS A 233 -25.18 11.06 12.01
N PRO A 234 -26.10 11.58 12.85
CA PRO A 234 -26.07 12.96 13.31
C PRO A 234 -25.08 13.22 14.46
N LEU A 235 -24.19 12.26 14.77
CA LEU A 235 -23.30 12.39 15.92
C LEU A 235 -22.34 13.57 15.73
N ILE A 236 -22.46 14.53 16.63
CA ILE A 236 -21.45 15.55 16.91
C ILE A 236 -21.09 15.44 18.40
N ALA A 237 -19.81 15.30 18.72
CA ALA A 237 -19.34 15.24 20.09
C ALA A 237 -18.00 15.95 20.28
N HIS A 238 -17.69 16.40 21.51
CA HIS A 238 -16.33 16.74 21.87
C HIS A 238 -15.43 15.50 21.78
N ILE A 239 -14.18 15.69 21.38
CA ILE A 239 -13.16 14.63 21.40
C ILE A 239 -13.06 13.96 22.77
N ARG A 240 -13.11 14.74 23.84
CA ARG A 240 -13.05 14.21 25.22
C ARG A 240 -14.29 13.40 25.57
N CYS A 241 -15.48 13.91 25.25
CA CYS A 241 -16.73 13.21 25.58
C CYS A 241 -16.84 11.88 24.85
N LEU A 242 -16.49 11.84 23.56
CA LEU A 242 -16.53 10.61 22.78
C LEU A 242 -15.45 9.62 23.26
N ALA A 243 -14.24 10.10 23.57
CA ALA A 243 -13.19 9.26 24.14
C ALA A 243 -13.63 8.62 25.46
N SER A 244 -14.17 9.41 26.38
CA SER A 244 -14.67 8.93 27.66
C SER A 244 -15.82 7.94 27.53
N HIS A 245 -16.69 8.10 26.51
CA HIS A 245 -17.75 7.13 26.24
C HIS A 245 -17.19 5.78 25.77
N MET A 246 -16.23 5.80 24.84
CA MET A 246 -15.63 4.56 24.29
C MET A 246 -14.76 3.83 25.32
N LEU A 247 -14.16 4.56 26.28
CA LEU A 247 -13.38 3.98 27.37
C LEU A 247 -14.23 3.29 28.46
N GLN A 248 -15.57 3.39 28.45
CA GLN A 248 -16.42 2.85 29.53
C GLN A 248 -16.28 1.33 29.75
N ARG A 249 -15.83 0.59 28.73
CA ARG A 249 -15.65 -0.87 28.78
C ARG A 249 -14.18 -1.30 28.88
N GLU A 250 -13.26 -0.36 28.94
CA GLU A 250 -11.81 -0.63 29.03
C GLU A 250 -11.31 -0.71 30.47
N LEU A 251 -10.11 -1.28 30.65
CA LEU A 251 -9.46 -1.41 31.96
C LEU A 251 -9.15 -0.04 32.59
N PRO A 252 -9.20 0.08 33.93
CA PRO A 252 -8.81 1.31 34.62
C PRO A 252 -7.35 1.71 34.27
N GLY A 253 -7.17 2.91 33.72
CA GLY A 253 -5.86 3.44 33.34
C GLY A 253 -5.64 3.59 31.83
N THR A 254 -6.53 3.08 30.98
CA THR A 254 -6.48 3.36 29.54
C THR A 254 -6.87 4.83 29.28
N ILE A 255 -5.96 5.60 28.66
CA ILE A 255 -6.16 7.04 28.36
C ILE A 255 -6.75 7.25 26.95
N LEU A 256 -6.49 6.31 26.03
CA LEU A 256 -6.91 6.39 24.63
C LEU A 256 -7.74 5.15 24.29
N PRO A 257 -9.01 5.29 23.89
CA PRO A 257 -9.80 4.14 23.47
C PRO A 257 -9.21 3.55 22.19
N LEU A 258 -9.29 2.23 22.05
CA LEU A 258 -8.94 1.57 20.79
C LEU A 258 -10.13 1.49 19.84
N GLU A 259 -11.28 1.07 20.38
CA GLU A 259 -12.55 0.92 19.67
C GLU A 259 -13.73 1.23 20.58
N GLY A 260 -14.92 1.38 20.01
CA GLY A 260 -16.14 1.60 20.76
C GLY A 260 -17.33 1.92 19.87
N SER A 261 -18.53 1.81 20.44
CA SER A 261 -19.78 2.02 19.71
C SER A 261 -20.16 3.50 19.66
N CYS A 262 -20.72 3.93 18.52
CA CYS A 262 -21.30 5.25 18.38
C CYS A 262 -22.50 5.40 19.34
N PRO A 263 -22.57 6.45 20.18
CA PRO A 263 -23.70 6.63 21.09
C PRO A 263 -25.01 7.01 20.38
N SER A 264 -24.96 7.36 19.08
CA SER A 264 -26.15 7.74 18.30
C SER A 264 -26.69 6.61 17.44
N CYS A 265 -25.85 5.91 16.67
CA CYS A 265 -26.29 4.85 15.75
C CYS A 265 -25.81 3.44 16.15
N GLY A 266 -24.98 3.31 17.18
CA GLY A 266 -24.51 2.01 17.68
C GLY A 266 -23.39 1.36 16.89
N ILE A 267 -23.03 1.86 15.70
CA ILE A 267 -21.95 1.29 14.88
C ILE A 267 -20.63 1.23 15.66
N THR A 268 -19.91 0.12 15.54
CA THR A 268 -18.57 -0.02 16.13
C THR A 268 -17.56 0.76 15.30
N MET A 269 -16.73 1.56 15.95
CA MET A 269 -15.76 2.44 15.31
C MET A 269 -14.40 2.29 15.99
N LEU A 270 -13.33 2.35 15.21
CA LEU A 270 -11.97 2.45 15.76
C LEU A 270 -11.65 3.92 16.05
N TRP A 271 -11.00 4.19 17.19
CA TRP A 271 -10.63 5.55 17.56
C TRP A 271 -9.69 6.21 16.55
N GLY A 272 -8.78 5.41 15.96
CA GLY A 272 -7.88 5.86 14.90
C GLY A 272 -8.61 6.39 13.67
N ASP A 273 -9.69 5.76 13.24
CA ASP A 273 -10.49 6.18 12.09
C ASP A 273 -11.19 7.51 12.35
N LEU A 274 -11.73 7.68 13.55
CA LEU A 274 -12.37 8.93 13.96
C LEU A 274 -11.39 10.11 13.98
N VAL A 275 -10.15 9.89 14.46
CA VAL A 275 -9.09 10.91 14.45
C VAL A 275 -8.65 11.23 13.01
N ARG A 276 -8.58 10.23 12.13
CA ARG A 276 -8.27 10.42 10.70
C ARG A 276 -9.36 11.20 9.99
N LEU A 277 -10.65 10.85 10.21
CA LEU A 277 -11.80 11.56 9.67
C LEU A 277 -11.80 13.04 10.08
N LYS A 278 -11.56 13.33 11.36
CA LYS A 278 -11.44 14.72 11.86
C LYS A 278 -10.35 15.52 11.12
N ARG A 279 -9.24 14.87 10.77
CA ARG A 279 -8.11 15.50 10.06
C ARG A 279 -8.33 15.60 8.55
N GLY A 280 -9.45 15.11 8.03
CA GLY A 280 -9.73 15.05 6.59
C GLY A 280 -9.00 13.93 5.86
N CYS A 281 -8.39 12.98 6.59
CA CYS A 281 -7.60 11.87 6.04
C CYS A 281 -8.40 10.56 5.89
N TYR A 282 -9.74 10.63 5.93
CA TYR A 282 -10.64 9.47 5.86
C TYR A 282 -11.95 9.90 5.20
N GLN A 283 -12.42 9.14 4.21
CA GLN A 283 -13.72 9.38 3.58
C GLN A 283 -14.80 8.63 4.35
N LEU A 284 -15.99 9.23 4.52
CA LEU A 284 -17.13 8.58 5.16
C LEU A 284 -17.55 7.37 4.31
N THR A 285 -17.74 6.22 4.94
CA THR A 285 -18.27 5.03 4.25
C THR A 285 -19.77 5.22 4.04
N GLU A 286 -20.26 4.95 2.83
CA GLU A 286 -21.70 4.78 2.60
C GLU A 286 -22.20 3.60 3.45
N ASP A 287 -23.39 3.73 4.03
CA ASP A 287 -23.97 2.74 4.94
C ASP A 287 -24.16 1.39 4.22
N VAL A 288 -23.17 0.50 4.33
CA VAL A 288 -23.36 -0.91 4.04
C VAL A 288 -24.21 -1.46 5.18
N LYS A 289 -25.48 -1.73 4.90
CA LYS A 289 -26.30 -2.55 5.79
C LYS A 289 -25.59 -3.89 5.94
N ASP A 290 -25.13 -4.19 7.15
CA ASP A 290 -24.68 -5.51 7.55
C ASP A 290 -25.88 -6.48 7.47
N GLU A 291 -26.23 -6.93 6.26
CA GLU A 291 -27.00 -8.15 6.10
C GLU A 291 -26.07 -9.32 6.35
N HIS A 292 -26.42 -10.02 7.43
CA HIS A 292 -25.75 -11.11 8.09
C HIS A 292 -25.48 -12.28 7.12
N TRP A 293 -24.33 -12.30 6.46
CA TRP A 293 -23.88 -13.37 5.55
C TRP A 293 -23.95 -14.81 6.14
N ALA A 294 -24.03 -14.93 7.47
CA ALA A 294 -24.11 -16.22 8.16
C ALA A 294 -25.44 -16.97 7.94
N GLU A 295 -26.54 -16.29 7.58
CA GLU A 295 -27.85 -16.95 7.37
C GLU A 295 -28.06 -17.49 5.94
N ALA A 296 -27.29 -17.03 4.96
CA ALA A 296 -27.39 -17.49 3.57
C ALA A 296 -26.76 -18.88 3.33
N LEU A 297 -26.02 -19.42 4.30
CA LEU A 297 -25.34 -20.73 4.20
C LEU A 297 -26.15 -21.91 4.77
N SER A 298 -27.34 -21.67 5.34
CA SER A 298 -28.19 -22.73 5.92
C SER A 298 -29.34 -23.19 5.02
N GLN A 299 -29.46 -22.69 3.78
CA GLN A 299 -30.53 -23.06 2.85
C GLN A 299 -30.07 -23.81 1.59
N ILE A 300 -28.82 -24.32 1.59
CA ILE A 300 -28.34 -25.26 0.57
C ILE A 300 -28.00 -26.58 1.26
N THR A 301 -29.04 -27.31 1.66
CA THR A 301 -29.04 -28.76 1.87
C THR A 301 -30.29 -29.35 1.25
#